data_AF-A0A8T3XCN5-F1
#
_entry.id   AF-A0A8T3XCN5-F1
#
_cell.length_a   1.000
_cell.length_b   1.000
_cell.length_c   1.000
_cell.angle_alpha   90.00
_cell.angle_beta   90.00
_cell.angle_gamma   90.00
#
_symmetry.space_group_name_H-M   'P 1'
#
loop_
_entity.id
_entity.type
_entity.pdbx_description
1 polymer ?
#
loop_
_entity_poly.entity_id
_entity_poly.type
_entity_poly.pdbx_seq_one_letter_code
_entity_poly.pdbx_strand_id
1 'polypeptide(L)'
;MTDEKKEEIKTEKPDWLKIKPAELDKIILGLHNEGNSPAKIGLILRDKYGIPKAKLLGKKISTMIKSHNLIPVSEKSIFLKKVEALGKHIAKNKHDHTSKRSLSKTLWKVKKLEKSI
;
A
#
# COMPACT_ATOMS: atom_id res chain seq x y z
N MET A 1 8.51 -2.08 -25.67
CA MET A 1 7.26 -2.87 -25.64
C MET A 1 6.88 -3.17 -24.19
N THR A 2 6.28 -2.20 -23.51
CA THR A 2 5.41 -2.46 -22.36
C THR A 2 4.20 -1.59 -22.57
N ASP A 3 3.21 -2.17 -23.26
CA ASP A 3 1.86 -1.67 -23.34
C ASP A 3 1.26 -1.66 -21.93
N GLU A 4 1.44 -0.57 -21.20
CA GLU A 4 0.55 -0.25 -20.09
C GLU A 4 -0.79 0.16 -20.71
N LYS A 5 -1.59 -0.85 -21.02
CA LYS A 5 -2.99 -0.72 -21.39
C LYS A 5 -3.70 0.08 -20.31
N LYS A 6 -3.83 1.38 -20.54
CA LYS A 6 -4.59 2.30 -19.71
C LYS A 6 -6.06 2.00 -20.02
N GLU A 7 -6.58 0.93 -19.43
CA GLU A 7 -8.00 0.63 -19.55
C GLU A 7 -8.77 1.76 -18.87
N GLU A 8 -9.32 2.63 -19.69
CA GLU A 8 -10.39 3.57 -19.35
C GLU A 8 -11.62 2.77 -18.96
N ILE A 9 -11.60 2.21 -17.75
CA ILE A 9 -12.79 1.65 -17.13
C ILE A 9 -13.66 2.84 -16.79
N LYS A 10 -14.73 3.02 -17.57
CA LYS A 10 -15.80 3.98 -17.33
C LYS A 10 -16.14 3.97 -15.84
N THR A 11 -15.90 5.11 -15.19
CA THR A 11 -16.10 5.37 -13.76
C THR A 11 -17.58 5.56 -13.46
N GLU A 12 -18.39 4.55 -13.75
CA GLU A 12 -19.75 4.51 -13.27
C GLU A 12 -19.74 3.74 -11.95
N LYS A 13 -20.30 4.39 -10.91
CA LYS A 13 -20.45 3.80 -9.60
C LYS A 13 -21.37 2.58 -9.78
N PRO A 14 -20.96 1.36 -9.43
CA PRO A 14 -21.86 0.22 -9.54
C PRO A 14 -23.11 0.46 -8.69
N ASP A 15 -24.29 0.10 -9.21
CA ASP A 15 -25.60 0.38 -8.59
C ASP A 15 -25.75 -0.18 -7.16
N TRP A 16 -25.05 -1.26 -6.84
CA TRP A 16 -25.05 -1.86 -5.50
C TRP A 16 -24.20 -1.10 -4.48
N LEU A 17 -23.34 -0.17 -4.93
CA LEU A 17 -22.48 0.63 -4.06
C LEU A 17 -23.25 1.84 -3.51
N LYS A 18 -24.07 1.63 -2.48
CA LYS A 18 -24.89 2.70 -1.87
C LYS A 18 -24.11 3.64 -0.93
N ILE A 19 -22.86 3.31 -0.63
CA ILE A 19 -22.01 4.05 0.33
C ILE A 19 -21.75 5.46 -0.17
N LYS A 20 -21.90 6.45 0.72
CA LYS A 20 -21.61 7.86 0.43
C LYS A 20 -20.10 8.13 0.56
N PRO A 21 -19.55 9.11 -0.20
CA PRO A 21 -18.13 9.46 -0.08
C PRO A 21 -17.74 9.89 1.34
N ALA A 22 -18.63 10.58 2.07
CA ALA A 22 -18.39 10.98 3.45
C ALA A 22 -18.28 9.81 4.44
N GLU A 23 -18.98 8.70 4.19
CA GLU A 23 -18.87 7.49 5.02
C GLU A 23 -17.56 6.77 4.75
N LEU A 24 -17.12 6.74 3.49
CA LEU A 24 -15.84 6.18 3.09
C LEU A 24 -14.67 6.89 3.79
N ASP A 25 -14.71 8.22 3.86
CA ASP A 25 -13.67 9.02 4.52
C ASP A 25 -13.52 8.62 5.99
N LYS A 26 -14.64 8.46 6.71
CA LYS A 26 -14.64 8.02 8.12
C LYS A 26 -14.06 6.61 8.29
N ILE A 27 -14.44 5.68 7.42
CA ILE A 27 -13.93 4.30 7.47
C ILE A 27 -12.43 4.27 7.23
N ILE A 28 -11.95 5.00 6.22
CA ILE A 28 -10.51 5.03 5.89
C ILE A 28 -9.70 5.66 7.02
N LEU A 29 -10.19 6.73 7.63
CA LEU A 29 -9.54 7.35 8.79
C LEU A 29 -9.48 6.41 10.00
N GLY A 30 -10.58 5.70 10.29
CA GLY A 30 -10.61 4.68 11.34
C GLY A 30 -9.58 3.58 11.11
N LEU A 31 -9.57 2.99 9.90
CA LEU A 31 -8.62 1.94 9.53
C LEU A 31 -7.17 2.43 9.50
N HIS A 32 -6.94 3.71 9.22
CA HIS A 32 -5.61 4.31 9.25
C HIS A 32 -5.13 4.52 10.70
N ASN A 33 -6.00 4.95 11.60
CA ASN A 33 -5.68 5.07 13.04
C ASN A 33 -5.37 3.72 13.68
N GLU A 34 -5.96 2.63 13.19
CA GLU A 34 -5.58 1.25 13.54
C GLU A 34 -4.17 0.86 13.05
N GLY A 35 -3.48 1.73 12.30
CA GLY A 35 -2.12 1.50 11.80
C GLY A 35 -2.07 0.70 10.50
N ASN A 36 -3.19 0.53 9.79
CA ASN A 36 -3.17 -0.19 8.52
C ASN A 36 -2.53 0.66 7.41
N SER A 37 -1.72 0.00 6.56
CA SER A 37 -1.13 0.66 5.39
C SER A 37 -2.22 0.96 4.34
N PRO A 38 -2.04 1.98 3.48
CA PRO A 38 -3.02 2.32 2.44
C PRO A 38 -3.40 1.13 1.53
N ALA A 39 -2.44 0.25 1.24
CA ALA A 39 -2.67 -0.97 0.46
C ALA A 39 -3.55 -1.98 1.22
N LYS A 40 -3.30 -2.16 2.52
CA LYS A 40 -4.11 -3.04 3.38
C LYS A 40 -5.52 -2.48 3.59
N ILE A 41 -5.66 -1.17 3.72
CA ILE A 41 -6.97 -0.49 3.77
C ILE A 41 -7.77 -0.80 2.50
N GLY A 42 -7.15 -0.74 1.32
CA GLY A 42 -7.80 -1.10 0.07
C GLY A 42 -8.32 -2.54 0.03
N LEU A 43 -7.55 -3.50 0.57
CA LEU A 43 -7.99 -4.90 0.69
C LEU A 43 -9.18 -5.04 1.65
N ILE A 44 -9.12 -4.39 2.80
CA ILE A 44 -10.21 -4.41 3.79
C ILE A 44 -11.49 -3.81 3.21
N LEU A 45 -11.38 -2.71 2.45
CA LEU A 45 -12.52 -2.09 1.78
C LEU A 45 -13.16 -3.04 0.76
N ARG A 46 -12.36 -3.81 0.03
CA ARG A 46 -12.87 -4.80 -0.92
C ARG A 46 -13.55 -5.97 -0.22
N ASP A 47 -12.90 -6.53 0.80
CA ASP A 47 -13.32 -7.81 1.39
C ASP A 47 -14.45 -7.61 2.42
N LYS A 48 -14.47 -6.51 3.18
CA LYS A 48 -15.52 -6.22 4.19
C LYS A 48 -16.64 -5.33 3.67
N TYR A 49 -16.32 -4.32 2.88
CA TYR A 49 -17.27 -3.29 2.44
C TYR A 49 -17.69 -3.46 0.97
N GLY A 50 -17.13 -4.45 0.27
CA GLY A 50 -17.42 -4.70 -1.13
C GLY A 50 -16.86 -3.63 -2.08
N ILE A 51 -16.06 -2.67 -1.63
CA ILE A 51 -15.60 -1.54 -2.45
C ILE A 51 -14.35 -1.95 -3.25
N PRO A 52 -14.41 -2.15 -4.58
CA PRO A 52 -13.29 -2.71 -5.31
C PRO A 52 -12.16 -1.70 -5.52
N LYS A 53 -12.51 -0.44 -5.74
CA LYS A 53 -11.56 0.67 -5.96
C LYS A 53 -12.09 1.94 -5.30
N ALA A 54 -11.37 2.47 -4.32
CA ALA A 54 -11.69 3.76 -3.69
C ALA A 54 -11.71 4.93 -4.71
N LYS A 55 -10.97 4.82 -5.81
CA LYS A 55 -10.96 5.81 -6.91
C LYS A 55 -12.36 6.01 -7.54
N LEU A 56 -13.23 5.00 -7.48
CA LEU A 56 -14.62 5.10 -7.99
C LEU A 56 -15.45 6.14 -7.20
N LEU A 57 -15.05 6.46 -5.97
CA LEU A 57 -15.72 7.43 -5.10
C LEU A 57 -15.08 8.82 -5.17
N GLY A 58 -14.12 9.04 -6.09
CA GLY A 58 -13.60 10.36 -6.46
C GLY A 58 -12.18 10.69 -5.98
N LYS A 59 -11.62 9.99 -4.99
CA LYS A 59 -10.25 10.25 -4.49
C LYS A 59 -9.45 8.96 -4.27
N LYS A 60 -8.11 9.04 -4.39
CA LYS A 60 -7.22 7.94 -3.99
C LYS A 60 -7.04 7.96 -2.46
N ILE A 61 -6.91 6.77 -1.87
CA ILE A 61 -6.69 6.57 -0.42
C ILE A 61 -5.50 7.40 0.08
N SER A 62 -4.37 7.37 -0.65
CA SER A 62 -3.16 8.13 -0.29
C SER A 62 -3.41 9.64 -0.28
N THR A 63 -4.20 10.17 -1.23
CA THR A 63 -4.52 11.60 -1.27
C THR A 63 -5.42 12.00 -0.11
N MET A 64 -6.38 11.16 0.26
CA MET A 64 -7.26 11.42 1.40
C MET A 64 -6.49 11.45 2.72
N ILE A 65 -5.62 10.45 2.96
CA ILE A 65 -4.76 10.41 4.15
C ILE A 65 -3.90 11.68 4.24
N LYS A 66 -3.30 12.11 3.12
CA LYS A 66 -2.54 13.37 3.05
C LYS A 66 -3.39 14.61 3.34
N SER A 67 -4.63 14.67 2.83
CA SER A 67 -5.56 15.80 3.08
C SER A 67 -5.91 15.96 4.56
N HIS A 68 -5.81 14.89 5.35
CA HIS A 68 -6.02 14.91 6.80
C HIS A 68 -4.71 15.09 7.59
N ASN A 69 -3.62 15.55 6.94
CA ASN A 69 -2.28 15.74 7.53
C ASN A 69 -1.67 14.47 8.15
N LEU A 70 -2.20 13.30 7.81
CA LEU A 70 -1.64 12.03 8.23
C LEU A 70 -0.55 11.63 7.24
N ILE A 71 0.61 11.25 7.75
CA ILE A 71 1.73 10.82 6.91
C ILE A 71 1.48 9.36 6.54
N PRO A 72 1.26 9.03 5.26
CA PRO A 72 1.10 7.64 4.86
C PRO A 72 2.40 6.88 5.15
N VAL A 73 2.26 5.61 5.58
CA VAL A 73 3.40 4.72 5.78
C VAL A 73 4.25 4.69 4.50
N SER A 74 5.47 5.22 4.59
CA SER A 74 6.38 5.31 3.44
C SER A 74 6.83 3.92 3.02
N GLU A 75 6.89 3.66 1.71
CA GLU A 75 7.39 2.39 1.16
C GLU A 75 8.80 2.07 1.68
N LYS A 76 9.64 3.10 1.86
CA LYS A 76 10.97 2.97 2.44
C LYS A 76 10.93 2.30 3.82
N SER A 77 10.02 2.74 4.70
CA SER A 77 9.89 2.20 6.06
C SER A 77 9.50 0.71 6.07
N ILE A 78 8.70 0.27 5.10
CA ILE A 78 8.30 -1.14 4.96
C ILE A 78 9.51 -1.99 4.56
N PHE A 79 10.31 -1.52 3.60
CA PHE A 79 11.52 -2.22 3.17
C PHE A 79 12.59 -2.26 4.27
N LEU A 80 12.76 -1.19 5.05
CA LEU A 80 13.67 -1.15 6.19
C LEU A 80 13.31 -2.21 7.24
N LYS A 81 12.03 -2.30 7.64
CA LYS A 81 11.56 -3.36 8.55
C LYS A 81 11.85 -4.77 8.01
N LYS A 82 11.70 -4.97 6.70
CA LYS A 82 12.01 -6.25 6.05
C LYS A 82 13.51 -6.56 6.06
N VAL A 83 14.36 -5.55 5.86
CA VAL A 83 15.83 -5.67 5.93
C VAL A 83 16.25 -6.10 7.33
N GLU A 84 15.71 -5.48 8.38
CA GLU A 84 16.00 -5.87 9.77
C GLU A 84 15.59 -7.32 10.06
N ALA A 85 14.40 -7.73 9.63
CA ALA A 85 13.91 -9.09 9.81
C ALA A 85 14.79 -10.12 9.08
N LEU A 86 15.16 -9.84 7.82
CA LEU A 86 16.05 -10.69 7.05
C LEU A 86 17.47 -10.74 7.63
N GLY A 87 17.98 -9.62 8.16
CA GLY A 87 19.26 -9.56 8.85
C GLY A 87 19.29 -10.49 10.07
N LYS A 88 18.24 -10.43 10.91
CA LYS A 88 18.07 -11.34 12.06
C LYS A 88 18.01 -12.82 11.64
N HIS A 89 17.31 -13.12 10.54
CA HIS A 89 17.21 -14.49 10.00
C HIS A 89 18.56 -15.02 9.50
N ILE A 90 19.28 -14.22 8.71
CA ILE A 90 20.59 -14.61 8.12
C ILE A 90 21.66 -14.75 9.19
N ALA A 91 21.62 -13.94 10.25
CA ALA A 91 22.53 -14.06 11.38
C ALA A 91 22.44 -15.44 12.05
N LYS A 92 21.23 -16.01 12.13
CA LYS A 92 20.98 -17.36 12.62
C LYS A 92 21.29 -18.44 11.58
N ASN A 93 20.96 -18.18 10.30
CA ASN A 93 21.05 -19.13 9.20
C ASN A 93 22.08 -18.69 8.15
N LYS A 94 23.37 -18.91 8.45
CA LYS A 94 24.49 -18.38 7.65
C LYS A 94 24.61 -19.00 6.25
N HIS A 95 24.03 -20.19 6.03
CA HIS A 95 24.06 -20.90 4.75
C HIS A 95 22.82 -20.65 3.87
N ASP A 96 21.85 -19.85 4.31
CA ASP A 96 20.67 -19.51 3.50
C ASP A 96 21.01 -18.47 2.42
N HIS A 97 21.52 -18.95 1.29
CA HIS A 97 21.89 -18.12 0.14
C HIS A 97 20.68 -17.44 -0.53
N THR A 98 19.49 -18.06 -0.47
CA THR A 98 18.25 -17.51 -1.02
C THR A 98 17.82 -16.27 -0.24
N SER A 99 17.87 -16.32 1.08
CA SER A 99 17.59 -15.17 1.95
C SER A 99 18.63 -14.06 1.80
N LYS A 100 19.93 -14.39 1.68
CA LYS A 100 20.98 -13.39 1.38
C LYS A 100 20.71 -12.64 0.08
N ARG A 101 20.37 -13.36 -1.00
CA ARG A 101 19.98 -12.74 -2.27
C ARG A 101 18.76 -11.84 -2.11
N SER A 102 17.78 -12.28 -1.33
CA SER A 102 16.57 -11.50 -1.05
C SER A 102 16.90 -10.22 -0.27
N LEU A 103 17.80 -10.27 0.71
CA LEU A 103 18.31 -9.11 1.44
C LEU A 103 18.96 -8.10 0.48
N SER A 104 19.87 -8.54 -0.39
CA SER A 104 20.53 -7.65 -1.37
C SER A 104 19.54 -6.95 -2.29
N LYS A 105 18.53 -7.67 -2.80
CA LYS A 105 17.45 -7.07 -3.60
C LYS A 105 16.65 -6.03 -2.82
N THR A 106 16.38 -6.31 -1.55
CA THR A 106 15.60 -5.42 -0.68
C THR A 106 16.38 -4.14 -0.38
N LEU A 107 17.69 -4.27 -0.09
CA LEU A 107 18.61 -3.14 0.09
C LEU A 107 18.71 -2.27 -1.17
N TRP A 108 18.81 -2.88 -2.36
CA TRP A 108 18.83 -2.13 -3.62
C TRP A 108 17.54 -1.32 -3.83
N LYS A 109 16.38 -1.88 -3.47
CA LYS A 109 15.10 -1.14 -3.53
C LYS A 109 15.10 0.07 -2.61
N VAL A 110 15.61 -0.07 -1.37
CA VAL A 110 15.75 1.05 -0.43
C VAL A 110 16.64 2.14 -1.03
N LYS A 111 17.82 1.77 -1.53
CA LYS A 111 18.76 2.72 -2.15
C LYS A 111 18.15 3.42 -3.37
N LYS A 112 17.39 2.71 -4.20
CA LYS A 112 16.68 3.28 -5.34
C LYS A 112 15.64 4.31 -4.89
N LEU A 113 14.87 4.01 -3.85
CA LEU A 113 13.88 4.93 -3.29
C LEU A 113 14.53 6.17 -2.68
N GLU A 114 15.73 6.06 -2.09
CA GLU A 114 16.48 7.21 -1.57
C GLU A 114 16.98 8.15 -2.66
N LYS A 115 17.48 7.60 -3.77
CA LYS A 115 17.99 8.39 -4.90
C LYS A 115 16.87 9.11 -5.68
N SER A 116 15.64 8.62 -5.58
CA SER A 116 14.51 9.11 -6.36
C SER A 116 13.68 10.18 -5.64
N ILE A 117 14.13 10.62 -4.47
CA ILE A 117 13.62 11.76 -3.68
C ILE A 117 14.52 12.95 -3.99
#